data_AF-N1W181-F1
#
_entry.id   AF-N1W181-F1
#
_cell.length_a   1.000
_cell.length_b   1.000
_cell.length_c   1.000
_cell.angle_alpha   90.00
_cell.angle_beta   90.00
_cell.angle_gamma   90.00
#
_symmetry.space_group_name_H-M   'P 1'
#
loop_
_entity.id
_entity.type
_entity.pdbx_description
1 polymer ?
#
loop_
_entity_poly.entity_id
_entity_poly.type
_entity_poly.pdbx_seq_one_letter_code
_entity_poly.pdbx_strand_id
1 'polypeptide(L)'
;MFPKQSVWLIRISLIYFLAGSSLGALLMLNKAYVLSPEIWKFLPLHFTILIWGFFIPLIMGTAYWMFPKYLSIHPRGSIWQAWWMVYSYNLGLVLYMITKFLIPIESLALMGKFLMFLGLVTFMKLAWARVISYNI
;
A
#
# COMPACT_ATOMS: atom_id res chain seq x y z
N MET A 1 -10.88 -20.34 3.74
CA MET A 1 -10.47 -19.73 2.46
C MET A 1 -9.85 -18.35 2.68
N PHE A 2 -8.80 -18.03 1.93
CA PHE A 2 -8.13 -16.72 1.94
C PHE A 2 -9.05 -15.65 1.29
N PRO A 3 -9.22 -14.46 1.88
CA PRO A 3 -10.00 -13.39 1.28
C PRO A 3 -9.26 -12.85 0.06
N LYS A 4 -9.99 -12.65 -1.06
CA LYS A 4 -9.42 -12.18 -2.32
C LYS A 4 -8.71 -10.83 -2.15
N GLN A 5 -9.22 -9.95 -1.29
CA GLN A 5 -8.64 -8.64 -0.98
C GLN A 5 -7.22 -8.76 -0.41
N SER A 6 -6.98 -9.70 0.51
CA SER A 6 -5.63 -9.97 1.02
C SER A 6 -4.71 -10.49 -0.07
N VAL A 7 -5.20 -11.41 -0.92
CA VAL A 7 -4.40 -11.96 -2.03
C VAL A 7 -3.97 -10.85 -2.98
N TRP A 8 -4.88 -9.94 -3.34
CA TRP A 8 -4.55 -8.80 -4.20
C TRP A 8 -3.58 -7.83 -3.54
N LEU A 9 -3.79 -7.45 -2.27
CA LEU A 9 -2.85 -6.57 -1.55
C LEU A 9 -1.45 -7.16 -1.47
N ILE A 10 -1.34 -8.46 -1.17
CA ILE A 10 -0.04 -9.14 -1.09
C ILE A 10 0.61 -9.19 -2.48
N ARG A 11 -0.13 -9.58 -3.54
CA ARG A 11 0.41 -9.59 -4.91
C ARG A 11 0.92 -8.22 -5.34
N ILE A 12 0.13 -7.17 -5.11
CA ILE A 12 0.54 -5.80 -5.43
C ILE A 12 1.76 -5.38 -4.59
N SER A 13 1.80 -5.74 -3.30
CA SER A 13 2.95 -5.46 -2.44
C SER A 13 4.23 -6.10 -2.97
N LEU A 14 4.17 -7.32 -3.49
CA LEU A 14 5.32 -8.03 -4.05
C LEU A 14 5.78 -7.43 -5.38
N ILE A 15 4.86 -6.90 -6.18
CA ILE A 15 5.20 -6.12 -7.39
C ILE A 15 5.97 -4.86 -7.00
N TYR A 16 5.48 -4.12 -5.99
CA TYR A 16 6.18 -2.94 -5.48
C TYR A 16 7.51 -3.30 -4.80
N PHE A 17 7.61 -4.44 -4.12
CA PHE A 17 8.86 -4.92 -3.56
C PHE A 17 9.91 -5.13 -4.65
N LEU A 18 9.53 -5.80 -5.74
CA LEU A 18 10.42 -6.04 -6.87
C LEU A 18 10.87 -4.71 -7.51
N ALA A 19 9.92 -3.80 -7.77
CA ALA A 19 10.21 -2.49 -8.36
C ALA A 19 11.12 -1.64 -7.45
N GLY A 20 10.77 -1.55 -6.16
CA GLY A 20 11.51 -0.77 -5.17
C GLY A 20 12.92 -1.33 -4.94
N SER A 21 13.06 -2.64 -4.84
CA SER A 21 14.37 -3.30 -4.69
C SER A 21 15.23 -3.14 -5.93
N SER A 22 14.64 -3.19 -7.13
CA SER A 22 15.36 -2.93 -8.39
C SER A 22 15.88 -1.50 -8.46
N LEU A 23 15.08 -0.50 -8.05
CA LEU A 23 15.56 0.88 -7.90
C LEU A 23 16.65 1.01 -6.83
N GLY A 24 16.54 0.28 -5.73
CA GLY A 24 17.56 0.22 -4.69
C GLY A 24 18.88 -0.34 -5.23
N ALA A 25 18.83 -1.42 -6.01
CA ALA A 25 20.00 -1.99 -6.68
C ALA A 25 20.65 -0.99 -7.64
N LEU A 26 19.85 -0.27 -8.44
CA LEU A 26 20.35 0.80 -9.32
C LEU A 26 21.06 1.92 -8.53
N LEU A 27 20.49 2.35 -7.41
CA LEU A 27 21.10 3.36 -6.53
C LEU A 27 22.43 2.87 -5.94
N MET A 28 22.51 1.60 -5.54
CA MET A 28 23.75 1.00 -5.03
C MET A 28 24.81 0.85 -6.11
N LEU A 29 24.43 0.46 -7.33
CA LEU A 29 25.35 0.43 -8.48
C LEU A 29 25.90 1.82 -8.78
N ASN A 30 25.05 2.85 -8.74
CA ASN A 30 25.50 4.23 -8.90
C ASN A 30 26.45 4.67 -7.78
N LYS A 31 26.23 4.22 -6.54
CA LYS A 31 27.15 4.47 -5.43
C LYS A 31 28.50 3.79 -5.62
N ALA A 32 28.53 2.59 -6.20
CA ALA A 32 29.75 1.81 -6.40
C ALA A 32 30.60 2.33 -7.57
N TYR A 33 29.96 2.72 -8.68
CA TYR A 33 30.66 3.04 -9.94
C TYR A 33 30.50 4.49 -10.40
N VAL A 34 29.75 5.33 -9.68
CA VAL A 34 29.48 6.74 -10.02
C VAL A 34 29.00 6.90 -11.48
N LEU A 35 27.95 6.17 -11.84
CA LEU A 35 27.41 6.12 -13.20
C LEU A 35 26.86 7.50 -13.64
N SER A 36 26.03 8.12 -12.81
CA SER A 36 25.48 9.46 -13.05
C SER A 36 24.95 10.11 -11.76
N PRO A 37 25.22 11.41 -11.50
CA PRO A 37 24.64 12.13 -10.35
C PRO A 37 23.11 12.15 -10.35
N GLU A 38 22.49 12.13 -11.53
CA GLU A 38 21.04 12.23 -11.71
C GLU A 38 20.26 11.04 -11.13
N ILE A 39 20.91 9.88 -11.01
CA ILE A 39 20.29 8.66 -10.47
C ILE A 39 19.84 8.86 -9.00
N TRP A 40 20.53 9.74 -8.25
CA TRP A 40 20.15 10.04 -6.86
C TRP A 40 18.78 10.71 -6.74
N LYS A 41 18.25 11.32 -7.81
CA LYS A 41 16.88 11.88 -7.82
C LYS A 41 15.79 10.82 -7.63
N PHE A 42 16.09 9.54 -7.90
CA PHE A 42 15.16 8.43 -7.69
C PHE A 42 15.11 7.94 -6.23
N LEU A 43 15.98 8.42 -5.35
CA LEU A 43 16.01 7.99 -3.95
C LEU A 43 14.67 8.20 -3.22
N PRO A 44 13.97 9.35 -3.33
CA PRO A 44 12.66 9.52 -2.70
C PRO A 44 11.58 8.62 -3.31
N LEU A 45 11.68 8.30 -4.60
CA LEU A 45 10.76 7.36 -5.27
C LEU A 45 10.98 5.94 -4.74
N HIS A 46 12.23 5.51 -4.57
CA HIS A 46 12.59 4.22 -3.98
C HIS A 46 11.97 4.06 -2.58
N PHE A 47 12.14 5.06 -1.70
CA PHE A 47 11.52 5.03 -0.36
C PHE A 47 10.00 4.98 -0.43
N THR A 48 9.40 5.76 -1.34
CA THR A 48 7.94 5.79 -1.52
C THR A 48 7.41 4.42 -1.92
N ILE A 49 8.05 3.76 -2.88
CA ILE A 49 7.66 2.43 -3.37
C ILE A 49 7.84 1.38 -2.27
N LEU A 50 8.97 1.35 -1.55
CA LEU A 50 9.18 0.33 -0.52
C LEU A 50 8.27 0.51 0.70
N ILE A 51 8.10 1.73 1.20
CA ILE A 51 7.27 1.97 2.39
C ILE A 51 5.78 1.88 2.02
N TRP A 52 5.34 2.68 1.07
CA TRP A 52 3.91 2.82 0.76
C TRP A 52 3.42 1.80 -0.27
N GLY A 53 4.26 1.34 -1.18
CA GLY A 53 3.88 0.28 -2.13
C GLY A 53 4.04 -1.13 -1.59
N PHE A 54 5.13 -1.41 -0.90
CA PHE A 54 5.41 -2.75 -0.39
C PHE A 54 4.94 -2.95 1.06
N PHE A 55 5.57 -2.29 2.03
CA PHE A 55 5.39 -2.61 3.45
C PHE A 55 3.93 -2.44 3.89
N ILE A 56 3.32 -1.30 3.59
CA ILE A 56 1.96 -1.01 4.07
C ILE A 56 0.90 -1.96 3.45
N PRO A 57 0.86 -2.21 2.12
CA PRO A 57 -0.03 -3.22 1.55
C PRO A 57 0.24 -4.65 2.04
N LEU A 58 1.50 -5.02 2.27
CA LEU A 58 1.83 -6.33 2.85
C LEU A 58 1.24 -6.47 4.25
N ILE A 59 1.41 -5.46 5.11
CA ILE A 59 0.85 -5.42 6.46
C ILE A 59 -0.68 -5.49 6.40
N MET A 60 -1.33 -4.62 5.61
CA MET A 60 -2.78 -4.61 5.49
C MET A 60 -3.34 -5.93 4.97
N GLY A 61 -2.74 -6.50 3.92
CA GLY A 61 -3.17 -7.76 3.34
C GLY A 61 -3.04 -8.92 4.32
N THR A 62 -1.91 -8.99 5.02
CA THR A 62 -1.62 -10.04 6.01
C THR A 62 -2.52 -9.92 7.23
N ALA A 63 -2.61 -8.73 7.83
CA ALA A 63 -3.48 -8.46 8.99
C ALA A 63 -4.95 -8.67 8.66
N TYR A 64 -5.42 -8.27 7.47
CA TYR A 64 -6.80 -8.49 7.06
C TYR A 64 -7.17 -9.99 7.04
N TRP A 65 -6.21 -10.85 6.65
CA TRP A 65 -6.41 -12.30 6.67
C TRP A 65 -6.25 -12.92 8.07
N MET A 66 -5.24 -12.51 8.83
CA MET A 66 -4.87 -13.09 10.13
C MET A 66 -5.84 -12.74 11.25
N PHE A 67 -6.44 -11.54 11.24
CA PHE A 67 -7.31 -11.12 12.34
C PHE A 67 -8.50 -12.08 12.54
N PRO A 68 -8.93 -12.27 13.81
CA PRO A 68 -9.96 -13.22 14.17
C PRO A 68 -11.24 -12.96 13.39
N LYS A 69 -11.96 -14.04 13.10
CA LYS A 69 -13.23 -13.99 12.38
C LYS A 69 -14.36 -13.84 13.39
N TYR A 70 -15.39 -13.10 13.02
CA TYR A 70 -16.65 -13.14 13.77
C TYR A 70 -17.28 -14.54 13.69
N LEU A 71 -17.94 -14.94 14.77
CA LEU A 71 -18.90 -16.04 14.78
C LEU A 71 -20.24 -15.53 14.21
N SER A 72 -20.23 -15.09 12.94
CA SER A 72 -21.40 -14.50 12.28
C SER A 72 -21.46 -14.85 10.79
N ILE A 73 -22.58 -14.50 10.15
CA ILE A 73 -22.82 -14.65 8.71
C ILE A 73 -21.76 -13.91 7.88
N HIS A 74 -21.16 -12.84 8.42
CA HIS A 74 -20.12 -12.05 7.77
C HIS A 74 -18.82 -12.07 8.60
N PRO A 75 -18.01 -13.14 8.51
CA PRO A 75 -16.87 -13.37 9.39
C PRO A 75 -15.77 -12.31 9.31
N ARG A 76 -15.77 -11.44 8.29
CA ARG A 76 -14.75 -10.38 8.08
C ARG A 76 -15.35 -8.98 7.86
N GLY A 77 -16.61 -8.78 8.24
CA GLY A 77 -17.33 -7.53 8.05
C GLY A 77 -17.71 -7.27 6.58
N SER A 78 -17.86 -5.98 6.23
CA SER A 78 -18.34 -5.55 4.92
C SER A 78 -17.33 -5.83 3.80
N ILE A 79 -17.75 -6.64 2.82
CA ILE A 79 -16.96 -6.96 1.62
C ILE A 79 -16.72 -5.71 0.77
N TRP A 80 -17.72 -4.81 0.69
CA TRP A 80 -17.63 -3.56 -0.05
C TRP A 80 -16.54 -2.65 0.52
N GLN A 81 -16.53 -2.45 1.84
CA GLN A 81 -15.49 -1.65 2.51
C GLN A 81 -14.10 -2.24 2.32
N ALA A 82 -13.98 -3.58 2.33
CA ALA A 82 -12.70 -4.24 2.09
C ALA A 82 -12.18 -3.98 0.67
N TRP A 83 -13.04 -3.98 -0.36
CA TRP A 83 -12.63 -3.61 -1.71
C TRP A 83 -12.37 -2.11 -1.87
N TRP A 84 -13.18 -1.25 -1.23
CA TRP A 84 -12.93 0.19 -1.19
C TRP A 84 -11.55 0.51 -0.64
N MET A 85 -11.15 -0.13 0.46
CA MET A 85 -9.80 -0.05 1.02
C MET A 85 -8.72 -0.39 -0.02
N VAL A 86 -8.87 -1.52 -0.74
CA VAL A 86 -7.90 -1.94 -1.76
C VAL A 86 -7.80 -0.91 -2.88
N TYR A 87 -8.92 -0.48 -3.46
CA TYR A 87 -8.90 0.42 -4.60
C TYR A 87 -8.45 1.84 -4.22
N SER A 88 -9.04 2.43 -3.17
CA SER A 88 -8.67 3.78 -2.72
C SER A 88 -7.19 3.90 -2.39
N TYR A 89 -6.63 2.91 -1.68
CA TYR A 89 -5.22 2.92 -1.33
C TYR A 89 -4.31 2.82 -2.56
N ASN A 90 -4.55 1.83 -3.43
CA ASN A 90 -3.67 1.59 -4.58
C ASN A 90 -3.79 2.68 -5.65
N LEU A 91 -5.01 3.15 -5.95
CA LEU A 91 -5.21 4.27 -6.87
C LEU A 91 -4.61 5.56 -6.31
N GLY A 92 -4.78 5.81 -5.01
CA GLY A 92 -4.18 6.96 -4.35
C GLY A 92 -2.65 6.96 -4.44
N LEU A 93 -2.02 5.81 -4.21
CA LEU A 93 -0.57 5.65 -4.31
C LEU A 93 -0.08 5.85 -5.74
N VAL A 94 -0.72 5.21 -6.73
CA VAL A 94 -0.36 5.38 -8.15
C VAL A 94 -0.51 6.85 -8.57
N LEU A 95 -1.61 7.49 -8.21
CA LEU A 95 -1.84 8.90 -8.49
C LEU A 95 -0.77 9.78 -7.85
N TYR A 96 -0.42 9.53 -6.58
CA TYR A 96 0.63 10.26 -5.88
C TYR A 96 1.99 10.09 -6.54
N MET A 97 2.38 8.86 -6.91
CA MET A 97 3.67 8.62 -7.55
C MET A 97 3.77 9.29 -8.92
N ILE A 98 2.74 9.17 -9.77
CA ILE A 98 2.72 9.81 -11.09
C ILE A 98 2.79 11.34 -10.93
N THR A 99 1.96 11.91 -10.06
CA THR A 99 1.83 13.37 -9.97
C THR A 99 2.94 14.02 -9.16
N LYS A 100 3.70 13.28 -8.35
CA LYS A 100 4.87 13.82 -7.65
C LYS A 100 6.15 13.68 -8.47
N PHE A 101 6.32 12.57 -9.19
CA PHE A 101 7.61 12.22 -9.80
C PHE A 101 7.62 12.30 -11.34
N LEU A 102 6.48 12.15 -12.02
CA LEU A 102 6.40 12.21 -13.48
C LEU A 102 5.80 13.53 -13.99
N ILE A 103 4.66 13.93 -13.43
CA ILE A 103 3.92 15.14 -13.84
C ILE A 103 3.61 15.98 -12.59
N PRO A 104 4.52 16.85 -12.15
CA PRO A 104 4.45 17.59 -10.88
C PRO A 104 3.18 18.45 -10.74
N ILE A 105 2.09 17.87 -10.25
CA ILE A 105 0.80 18.54 -10.02
C ILE A 105 0.42 18.36 -8.55
N GLU A 106 0.72 19.36 -7.73
CA GLU A 106 0.60 19.26 -6.27
C GLU A 106 -0.85 19.01 -5.79
N SER A 107 -1.85 19.55 -6.47
CA SER A 107 -3.27 19.32 -6.12
C SER A 107 -3.69 17.85 -6.31
N LEU A 108 -3.25 17.22 -7.41
CA LEU A 108 -3.51 15.81 -7.65
C LEU A 108 -2.66 14.91 -6.75
N ALA A 109 -1.45 15.34 -6.39
CA ALA A 109 -0.63 14.64 -5.41
C ALA A 109 -1.28 14.63 -4.03
N LEU A 110 -1.91 15.74 -3.62
CA LEU A 110 -2.70 15.82 -2.38
C LEU A 110 -3.92 14.90 -2.43
N MET A 111 -4.62 14.87 -3.57
CA MET A 111 -5.74 13.93 -3.78
C MET A 111 -5.27 12.47 -3.66
N GLY A 112 -4.11 12.12 -4.22
CA GLY A 112 -3.51 10.80 -4.08
C GLY A 112 -3.26 10.42 -2.61
N LYS A 113 -2.67 11.34 -1.83
CA LYS A 113 -2.49 11.14 -0.38
C LYS A 113 -3.80 11.01 0.38
N PHE A 114 -4.81 11.80 0.01
CA PHE A 114 -6.14 11.72 0.62
C PHE A 114 -6.80 10.36 0.38
N LEU A 115 -6.70 9.82 -0.85
CA LEU A 115 -7.18 8.48 -1.18
C LEU A 115 -6.43 7.39 -0.40
N MET A 116 -5.10 7.50 -0.27
CA MET A 116 -4.31 6.60 0.57
C MET A 116 -4.79 6.63 2.03
N PHE A 117 -5.02 7.83 2.57
CA PHE A 117 -5.53 8.03 3.92
C PHE A 117 -6.92 7.38 4.11
N LEU A 118 -7.85 7.57 3.18
CA LEU A 118 -9.15 6.91 3.21
C LEU A 118 -9.03 5.38 3.20
N GLY A 119 -8.10 4.83 2.42
CA GLY A 119 -7.80 3.40 2.41
C GLY A 119 -7.34 2.91 3.79
N LEU A 120 -6.41 3.63 4.43
CA LEU A 120 -5.91 3.31 5.76
C LEU A 120 -7.00 3.41 6.84
N VAL A 121 -7.82 4.46 6.82
CA VAL A 121 -8.94 4.61 7.76
C VAL A 121 -9.95 3.47 7.60
N THR A 122 -10.25 3.09 6.35
CA THR A 122 -11.15 1.98 6.07
C THR A 122 -10.57 0.65 6.58
N PHE A 123 -9.27 0.42 6.39
CA PHE A 123 -8.56 -0.73 6.95
C PHE A 123 -8.65 -0.76 8.48
N MET A 124 -8.32 0.36 9.14
CA MET A 124 -8.35 0.47 10.60
C MET A 124 -9.75 0.18 11.14
N LYS A 125 -10.81 0.72 10.52
CA LYS A 125 -12.20 0.44 10.89
C LYS A 125 -12.54 -1.06 10.80
N LEU A 126 -12.16 -1.71 9.69
CA LEU A 126 -12.39 -3.15 9.48
C LEU A 126 -11.57 -4.05 10.41
N ALA A 127 -10.38 -3.61 10.79
CA ALA A 127 -9.52 -4.29 11.74
C ALA A 127 -10.02 -4.12 13.18
N TRP A 128 -10.29 -2.88 13.59
CA TRP A 128 -10.72 -2.52 14.94
C TRP A 128 -11.99 -3.25 15.36
N ALA A 129 -12.97 -3.28 14.46
CA ALA A 129 -14.23 -3.96 14.72
C ALA A 129 -14.01 -5.45 15.05
N ARG A 130 -12.93 -6.09 14.57
CA ARG A 130 -12.62 -7.51 14.82
C ARG A 130 -11.76 -7.74 16.06
N VAL A 131 -11.07 -6.71 16.54
CA VAL A 131 -10.27 -6.79 17.77
C VAL A 131 -11.16 -6.62 19.00
N ILE A 132 -12.10 -5.68 18.97
CA ILE A 132 -12.94 -5.35 20.15
C ILE A 132 -14.16 -6.24 20.31
N SER A 133 -14.66 -6.85 19.24
CA SER A 133 -15.92 -7.61 19.24
C SER A 133 -15.87 -8.98 19.96
N TYR A 134 -14.99 -9.15 20.94
CA TYR A 134 -15.09 -10.23 21.92
C TYR A 134 -16.06 -9.91 23.06
N ASN A 135 -16.56 -8.68 23.15
CA ASN A 135 -17.66 -8.35 24.05
C ASN A 135 -18.99 -8.72 23.39
N ILE A 136 -19.50 -9.86 23.86
CA ILE A 136 -20.88 -10.35 23.76
C ILE A 136 -21.88 -9.24 24.05
#